data_AF-A0A409XG74-F1
#
_entry.id   AF-A0A409XG74-F1
#
_cell.length_a   1.000
_cell.length_b   1.000
_cell.length_c   1.000
_cell.angle_alpha   90.00
_cell.angle_beta   90.00
_cell.angle_gamma   90.00
#
_symmetry.space_group_name_H-M   'P 1'
#
loop_
_entity.id
_entity.type
_entity.pdbx_description
1 polymer ?
#
loop_
_entity_poly.entity_id
_entity_poly.type
_entity_poly.pdbx_seq_one_letter_code
_entity_poly.pdbx_strand_id
1 'polypeptide(L)'
;MTTPCGFQSVYAFLNPVDPHLSLYDVDDASTVIQLSDWYHKLAPGITETYLHGNPEPVDGVNNDPRTVDGFETHAGQRYSVILNANKAVKNYWVITPMELQHSSDNKNLDTENVYGVLHFQGAPAAEPTTKAKNGADDLLKEYQLVPLVNPGAPGGNSPATRSIDLSFTWSTVNNELQDMSILSIYMAIPSILCKPPNFINPPRRDVVGVKGSTVIIRFKADNPGPWFLHCHIDWHLEAGLAVVFAEAPTEQVSGPTSQIIKQEWLDLCPIYNALPAALQ
;
A
#
# COMPACT_ATOMS: atom_id res chain seq x y z
N MET A 1 20.01 -8.06 6.69
CA MET A 1 19.80 -7.56 5.31
C MET A 1 18.48 -8.11 4.79
N THR A 2 17.38 -7.95 5.52
CA THR A 2 16.09 -8.53 5.13
C THR A 2 15.62 -7.98 3.79
N THR A 3 15.19 -8.88 2.93
CA THR A 3 14.56 -8.66 1.62
C THR A 3 13.33 -9.56 1.58
N PRO A 4 12.27 -9.23 0.83
CA PRO A 4 11.17 -10.15 0.66
C PRO A 4 11.68 -11.39 -0.09
N CYS A 5 11.52 -12.60 0.46
CA CYS A 5 11.94 -13.86 -0.18
C CYS A 5 11.05 -14.26 -1.38
N GLY A 6 10.53 -13.29 -2.15
CA GLY A 6 9.55 -13.51 -3.21
C GLY A 6 8.16 -13.95 -2.74
N PHE A 7 7.93 -14.04 -1.42
CA PHE A 7 6.63 -14.37 -0.85
C PHE A 7 5.72 -13.14 -0.81
N GLN A 8 5.23 -12.75 -1.98
CA GLN A 8 4.23 -11.71 -2.18
C GLN A 8 3.21 -12.24 -3.18
N SER A 9 1.92 -12.02 -2.91
CA SER A 9 0.84 -12.44 -3.81
C SER A 9 -0.22 -11.36 -3.91
N VAL A 10 -0.85 -11.24 -5.07
CA VAL A 10 -2.09 -10.48 -5.18
C VAL A 10 -3.26 -11.33 -4.68
N TYR A 11 -4.10 -10.71 -3.87
CA TYR A 11 -5.38 -11.27 -3.47
C TYR A 11 -6.48 -10.27 -3.83
N ALA A 12 -7.47 -10.71 -4.63
CA ALA A 12 -8.63 -9.90 -5.05
C ALA A 12 -9.93 -10.52 -4.51
N PHE A 13 -10.90 -9.68 -4.16
CA PHE A 13 -12.20 -10.09 -3.62
C PHE A 13 -13.31 -9.40 -4.40
N LEU A 14 -13.92 -10.13 -5.33
CA LEU A 14 -14.98 -9.57 -6.16
C LEU A 14 -16.22 -9.22 -5.33
N ASN A 15 -16.64 -7.96 -5.40
CA ASN A 15 -17.87 -7.48 -4.78
C ASN A 15 -19.07 -7.72 -5.70
N PRO A 16 -20.05 -8.58 -5.34
CA PRO A 16 -21.20 -8.87 -6.18
C PRO A 16 -22.14 -7.67 -6.37
N VAL A 17 -21.98 -6.60 -5.59
CA VAL A 17 -22.72 -5.34 -5.69
C VAL A 17 -21.77 -4.15 -5.84
N ASP A 18 -20.70 -4.31 -6.63
CA ASP A 18 -19.75 -3.23 -6.92
C ASP A 18 -20.46 -2.00 -7.51
N PRO A 19 -20.40 -0.82 -6.85
CA PRO A 19 -20.98 0.43 -7.37
C PRO A 19 -20.36 0.87 -8.71
N HIS A 20 -19.18 0.37 -9.07
CA HIS A 20 -18.50 0.64 -10.33
C HIS A 20 -18.69 -0.42 -11.40
N LEU A 21 -19.47 -1.48 -11.16
CA LEU A 21 -19.65 -2.61 -12.08
C LEU A 21 -20.07 -2.17 -13.49
N SER A 22 -20.82 -1.08 -13.61
CA SER A 22 -21.27 -0.56 -14.90
C SER A 22 -20.21 0.21 -15.70
N LEU A 23 -19.02 0.42 -15.14
CA LEU A 23 -17.94 1.21 -15.75
C LEU A 23 -16.93 0.35 -16.52
N TYR A 24 -16.99 -0.97 -16.41
CA TYR A 24 -16.05 -1.89 -17.04
C TYR A 24 -16.76 -3.16 -17.55
N ASP A 25 -16.16 -3.79 -18.55
CA ASP A 25 -16.68 -5.02 -19.15
C ASP A 25 -15.99 -6.30 -18.63
N VAL A 26 -14.76 -6.19 -18.14
CA VAL A 26 -13.90 -7.31 -17.73
C VAL A 26 -13.19 -6.96 -16.43
N ASP A 27 -13.32 -7.83 -15.42
CA ASP A 27 -12.57 -7.80 -14.17
C ASP A 27 -12.33 -9.25 -13.70
N ASP A 28 -11.12 -9.76 -13.95
CA ASP A 28 -10.74 -11.14 -13.63
C ASP A 28 -9.23 -11.23 -13.38
N ALA A 29 -8.69 -12.45 -13.22
CA ALA A 29 -7.26 -12.63 -12.94
C ALA A 29 -6.32 -12.04 -14.01
N SER A 30 -6.79 -11.83 -15.24
CA SER A 30 -6.00 -11.25 -16.34
C SER A 30 -5.88 -9.72 -16.27
N THR A 31 -6.70 -9.04 -15.46
CA THR A 31 -6.65 -7.59 -15.26
C THR A 31 -5.77 -7.18 -14.08
N VAL A 32 -5.21 -8.16 -13.35
CA VAL A 32 -4.30 -7.93 -12.22
C VAL A 32 -2.89 -7.63 -12.69
N ILE A 33 -2.35 -6.47 -12.26
CA ILE A 33 -0.96 -6.07 -12.49
C ILE A 33 -0.27 -5.92 -11.14
N GLN A 34 0.74 -6.75 -10.88
CA GLN A 34 1.59 -6.66 -9.70
C GLN A 34 2.91 -5.96 -10.05
N LEU A 35 3.29 -4.98 -9.24
CA LEU A 35 4.61 -4.35 -9.28
C LEU A 35 5.42 -4.86 -8.10
N SER A 36 6.62 -5.37 -8.36
CA SER A 36 7.54 -5.86 -7.34
C SER A 36 8.97 -5.47 -7.68
N ASP A 37 9.70 -5.05 -6.66
CA ASP A 37 11.15 -4.94 -6.68
C ASP A 37 11.79 -6.32 -6.58
N TRP A 38 12.92 -6.50 -7.26
CA TRP A 38 13.66 -7.77 -7.26
C TRP A 38 15.14 -7.54 -7.00
N TYR A 39 15.69 -8.35 -6.10
CA TYR A 39 17.07 -8.24 -5.66
C TYR A 39 17.86 -9.51 -5.99
N HIS A 40 19.09 -9.34 -6.49
CA HIS A 40 19.98 -10.47 -6.79
C HIS A 40 20.56 -11.14 -5.53
N LYS A 41 20.54 -10.46 -4.38
CA LYS A 41 21.02 -11.00 -3.11
C LYS A 41 19.84 -11.39 -2.25
N LEU A 42 19.93 -12.59 -1.66
CA LEU A 42 18.95 -13.09 -0.72
C LEU A 42 18.88 -12.21 0.52
N ALA A 43 17.68 -12.18 1.08
CA ALA A 43 17.45 -11.82 2.45
C ALA A 43 18.09 -12.87 3.37
N PRO A 44 18.80 -12.50 4.44
CA PRO A 44 18.99 -13.38 5.56
C PRO A 44 17.64 -13.54 6.29
N GLY A 45 17.11 -14.75 6.17
CA GLY A 45 16.03 -15.32 7.00
C GLY A 45 14.63 -14.85 6.63
N ILE A 46 13.76 -15.80 6.24
CA ILE A 46 12.58 -16.24 7.00
C ILE A 46 11.85 -17.34 6.19
N THR A 47 11.55 -18.45 6.86
CA THR A 47 10.72 -19.58 6.42
C THR A 47 9.22 -19.27 6.57
N GLU A 48 8.41 -19.81 5.63
CA GLU A 48 6.94 -19.70 5.45
C GLU A 48 6.15 -19.79 6.78
N THR A 49 5.01 -19.10 7.02
CA THR A 49 3.71 -19.24 6.33
C THR A 49 2.65 -18.30 6.95
N TYR A 50 1.59 -17.97 6.17
CA TYR A 50 0.24 -17.46 6.51
C TYR A 50 -0.02 -15.94 6.61
N LEU A 51 -0.93 -15.47 5.74
CA LEU A 51 -1.76 -14.26 5.93
C LEU A 51 -3.20 -14.53 5.43
N HIS A 52 -4.19 -14.12 6.22
CA HIS A 52 -5.60 -13.99 5.82
C HIS A 52 -6.08 -12.58 6.21
N GLY A 53 -6.71 -11.85 5.28
CA GLY A 53 -7.38 -10.57 5.51
C GLY A 53 -8.07 -10.02 4.24
N ASN A 54 -9.28 -9.45 4.39
CA ASN A 54 -10.17 -8.89 3.33
C ASN A 54 -10.03 -7.34 3.22
N PRO A 55 -10.73 -6.59 2.30
CA PRO A 55 -10.62 -6.46 0.82
C PRO A 55 -10.41 -4.99 0.29
N GLU A 56 -10.20 -4.85 -1.04
CA GLU A 56 -10.18 -3.74 -2.08
C GLU A 56 -10.89 -2.38 -1.88
N PRO A 57 -10.77 -1.29 -2.71
CA PRO A 57 -9.81 -0.76 -3.74
C PRO A 57 -9.15 0.61 -3.34
N VAL A 58 -8.15 1.22 -3.98
CA VAL A 58 -7.27 2.24 -3.31
C VAL A 58 -7.08 1.93 -1.82
N ASP A 59 -6.42 0.81 -1.61
CA ASP A 59 -6.24 0.22 -0.29
C ASP A 59 -7.52 -0.22 0.46
N GLY A 60 -8.69 -0.36 -0.17
CA GLY A 60 -9.88 -0.83 0.57
C GLY A 60 -11.21 -0.04 0.38
N VAL A 61 -11.19 1.06 -0.36
CA VAL A 61 -12.21 2.09 -0.45
C VAL A 61 -12.56 2.48 -1.90
N ASN A 62 -13.84 2.33 -2.27
CA ASN A 62 -14.38 2.88 -3.50
C ASN A 62 -14.32 4.42 -3.51
N ASN A 63 -13.78 5.01 -4.57
CA ASN A 63 -13.63 6.45 -4.75
C ASN A 63 -14.41 6.97 -5.97
N ASP A 64 -14.77 8.26 -5.97
CA ASP A 64 -15.27 8.94 -7.17
C ASP A 64 -14.27 8.74 -8.33
N PRO A 65 -14.70 8.24 -9.51
CA PRO A 65 -13.80 7.99 -10.62
C PRO A 65 -13.04 9.26 -11.05
N ARG A 66 -11.73 9.12 -11.25
CA ARG A 66 -10.85 10.18 -11.75
C ARG A 66 -10.11 9.71 -12.99
N THR A 67 -10.27 10.46 -14.07
CA THR A 67 -9.44 10.29 -15.26
C THR A 67 -8.11 10.98 -15.03
N VAL A 68 -7.03 10.23 -15.16
CA VAL A 68 -5.64 10.69 -15.05
C VAL A 68 -4.81 9.96 -16.11
N ASP A 69 -3.65 10.52 -16.46
CA ASP A 69 -2.72 9.90 -17.41
C ASP A 69 -1.71 8.98 -16.70
N GLY A 70 -1.56 9.11 -15.38
CA GLY A 70 -0.72 8.27 -14.55
C GLY A 70 -0.92 8.55 -13.07
N PHE A 71 -0.28 7.74 -12.23
CA PHE A 71 -0.34 7.88 -10.78
C PHE A 71 0.96 7.37 -10.15
N GLU A 72 1.27 7.87 -8.97
CA GLU A 72 2.35 7.35 -8.13
C GLU A 72 1.77 6.30 -7.16
N THR A 73 2.51 5.22 -6.97
CA THR A 73 2.17 4.16 -6.01
C THR A 73 3.37 3.88 -5.12
N HIS A 74 3.12 3.66 -3.83
CA HIS A 74 4.12 3.31 -2.83
C HIS A 74 4.03 1.83 -2.47
N ALA A 75 5.05 1.30 -1.78
CA ALA A 75 5.06 -0.07 -1.28
C ALA A 75 3.79 -0.35 -0.45
N GLY A 76 3.04 -1.39 -0.86
CA GLY A 76 1.79 -1.81 -0.21
C GLY A 76 0.53 -1.07 -0.68
N GLN A 77 0.62 -0.03 -1.52
CA GLN A 77 -0.56 0.63 -2.08
C GLN A 77 -1.19 -0.20 -3.21
N ARG A 78 -2.51 -0.09 -3.36
CA ARG A 78 -3.29 -0.72 -4.43
C ARG A 78 -4.09 0.35 -5.16
N TYR A 79 -4.38 0.20 -6.45
CA TYR A 79 -5.29 1.06 -7.21
C TYR A 79 -6.10 0.20 -8.18
N SER A 80 -7.41 0.46 -8.29
CA SER A 80 -8.23 -0.08 -9.38
C SER A 80 -8.37 1.02 -10.43
N VAL A 81 -7.98 0.72 -11.67
CA VAL A 81 -7.96 1.68 -12.77
C VAL A 81 -8.76 1.13 -13.93
N ILE A 82 -9.73 1.90 -14.41
CA ILE A 82 -10.49 1.54 -15.60
C ILE A 82 -9.71 1.99 -16.83
N LEU A 83 -9.28 1.01 -17.62
CA LEU A 83 -8.61 1.25 -18.90
C LEU A 83 -9.60 1.08 -20.06
N ASN A 84 -9.87 2.15 -20.80
CA ASN A 84 -10.68 2.06 -22.00
C ASN A 84 -9.81 1.68 -23.22
N ALA A 85 -9.94 0.44 -23.70
CA ALA A 85 -9.21 -0.11 -24.84
C ALA A 85 -9.72 0.40 -26.21
N ASN A 86 -9.87 1.72 -26.37
CA ASN A 86 -10.44 2.37 -27.56
C ASN A 86 -9.41 2.89 -28.58
N LYS A 87 -8.12 2.57 -28.38
CA LYS A 87 -7.05 3.01 -29.27
C LYS A 87 -6.86 2.03 -30.43
N ALA A 88 -6.05 2.43 -31.41
CA ALA A 88 -5.75 1.60 -32.57
C ALA A 88 -5.15 0.25 -32.14
N VAL A 89 -5.46 -0.82 -32.88
CA VAL A 89 -4.94 -2.17 -32.60
C VAL A 89 -3.43 -2.20 -32.86
N LYS A 90 -2.65 -2.13 -31.78
CA LYS A 90 -1.18 -2.27 -31.74
C LYS A 90 -0.70 -2.50 -30.31
N ASN A 91 0.61 -2.60 -30.12
CA ASN A 91 1.23 -2.75 -28.80
C ASN A 91 1.55 -1.39 -28.19
N TYR A 92 1.35 -1.26 -26.89
CA TYR A 92 1.60 -0.05 -26.10
C TYR A 92 2.48 -0.38 -24.90
N TRP A 93 3.40 0.52 -24.56
CA TRP A 93 4.18 0.40 -23.33
C TRP A 93 3.30 0.71 -22.10
N VAL A 94 3.39 -0.15 -21.09
CA VAL A 94 3.02 0.14 -19.71
C VAL A 94 4.30 0.55 -19.00
N ILE A 95 4.36 1.75 -18.43
CA ILE A 95 5.61 2.35 -17.96
C ILE A 95 5.53 2.54 -16.44
N THR A 96 6.48 1.97 -15.70
CA THR A 96 6.50 2.00 -14.23
C THR A 96 7.89 2.38 -13.73
N PRO A 97 8.37 3.61 -14.01
CA PRO A 97 9.69 4.04 -13.60
C PRO A 97 9.77 4.00 -12.07
N MET A 98 10.88 3.47 -11.56
CA MET A 98 11.09 3.34 -10.12
C MET A 98 11.86 4.53 -9.59
N GLU A 99 11.35 5.16 -8.54
CA GLU A 99 12.12 6.10 -7.73
C GLU A 99 12.69 5.33 -6.53
N LEU A 100 14.00 5.08 -6.55
CA LEU A 100 14.71 4.45 -5.44
C LEU A 100 15.76 5.41 -4.89
N GLN A 101 15.84 5.48 -3.56
CA GLN A 101 17.08 5.91 -2.91
C GLN A 101 18.15 4.89 -3.23
N HIS A 102 19.35 5.35 -3.56
CA HIS A 102 20.46 4.55 -4.11
C HIS A 102 20.32 4.15 -5.59
N SER A 103 19.52 4.88 -6.37
CA SER A 103 19.48 4.71 -7.82
C SER A 103 20.78 5.15 -8.51
N SER A 104 21.53 6.09 -7.91
CA SER A 104 22.76 6.63 -8.49
C SER A 104 24.00 5.74 -8.31
N ASP A 105 24.00 4.82 -7.34
CA ASP A 105 25.07 3.88 -7.04
C ASP A 105 24.72 2.41 -7.37
N ASN A 106 23.46 2.12 -7.71
CA ASN A 106 23.05 0.80 -8.20
C ASN A 106 23.23 0.65 -9.72
N LYS A 107 24.40 0.15 -10.14
CA LYS A 107 24.73 -0.11 -11.56
C LYS A 107 23.83 -1.12 -12.27
N ASN A 108 23.01 -1.89 -11.54
CA ASN A 108 22.08 -2.86 -12.12
C ASN A 108 20.64 -2.32 -12.20
N LEU A 109 20.37 -1.14 -11.63
CA LEU A 109 19.06 -0.52 -11.69
C LEU A 109 18.97 0.34 -12.95
N ASP A 110 18.04 -0.01 -13.81
CA ASP A 110 17.63 0.84 -14.92
C ASP A 110 16.29 1.49 -14.56
N THR A 111 16.35 2.67 -13.94
CA THR A 111 15.16 3.42 -13.50
C THR A 111 14.27 3.86 -14.65
N GLU A 112 14.80 3.88 -15.87
CA GLU A 112 14.09 4.39 -17.04
C GLU A 112 13.52 3.27 -17.92
N ASN A 113 14.03 2.04 -17.85
CA ASN A 113 13.58 0.87 -18.64
C ASN A 113 12.77 -0.17 -17.85
N VAL A 114 11.83 0.27 -17.00
CA VAL A 114 10.88 -0.64 -16.33
C VAL A 114 9.54 -0.60 -17.06
N TYR A 115 9.32 -1.59 -17.93
CA TYR A 115 8.16 -1.63 -18.83
C TYR A 115 7.43 -2.97 -18.81
N GLY A 116 6.12 -2.89 -19.04
CA GLY A 116 5.27 -3.99 -19.51
C GLY A 116 4.69 -3.68 -20.89
N VAL A 117 3.99 -4.64 -21.49
CA VAL A 117 3.35 -4.46 -22.80
C VAL A 117 1.85 -4.69 -22.68
N LEU A 118 1.06 -3.67 -23.04
CA LEU A 118 -0.36 -3.82 -23.33
C LEU A 118 -0.51 -4.23 -24.80
N HIS A 119 -0.87 -5.49 -25.01
CA HIS A 119 -1.01 -6.12 -26.33
C HIS A 119 -2.48 -6.19 -26.75
N PHE A 120 -2.86 -5.48 -27.81
CA PHE A 120 -4.20 -5.59 -28.38
C PHE A 120 -4.34 -6.89 -29.18
N GLN A 121 -5.46 -7.57 -29.05
CA GLN A 121 -5.76 -8.74 -29.88
C GLN A 121 -5.68 -8.38 -31.37
N GLY A 122 -4.88 -9.14 -32.13
CA GLY A 122 -4.64 -8.89 -33.56
C GLY A 122 -3.46 -7.96 -33.87
N ALA A 123 -2.77 -7.42 -32.85
CA ALA A 123 -1.51 -6.72 -33.04
C ALA A 123 -0.37 -7.70 -33.39
N PRO A 124 0.72 -7.25 -34.05
CA PRO A 124 1.90 -8.09 -34.28
C PRO A 124 2.54 -8.58 -32.98
N ALA A 125 3.13 -9.77 -33.00
CA ALA A 125 3.97 -10.29 -31.93
C ALA A 125 5.35 -9.60 -31.94
N ALA A 126 5.37 -8.32 -31.57
CA ALA A 126 6.56 -7.48 -31.55
C ALA A 126 6.45 -6.41 -30.45
N GLU A 127 7.58 -5.83 -30.05
CA GLU A 127 7.58 -4.73 -29.09
C GLU A 127 6.83 -3.48 -29.62
N PRO A 128 6.25 -2.65 -28.73
CA PRO A 128 5.77 -1.32 -29.11
C PRO A 128 6.87 -0.51 -29.82
N THR A 129 6.52 0.14 -30.93
CA THR A 129 7.50 0.84 -31.81
C THR A 129 7.75 2.30 -31.44
N THR A 130 6.97 2.85 -30.50
CA THR A 130 7.15 4.21 -30.00
C THR A 130 8.14 4.22 -28.83
N LYS A 131 8.91 5.30 -28.68
CA LYS A 131 9.70 5.50 -27.46
C LYS A 131 8.75 5.57 -26.26
N ALA A 132 9.10 4.89 -25.18
CA ALA A 132 8.45 5.08 -23.89
C ALA A 132 8.59 6.56 -23.49
N LYS A 133 7.48 7.17 -23.07
CA LYS A 133 7.47 8.53 -22.51
C LYS A 133 7.45 8.39 -21.00
N ASN A 134 8.54 8.78 -20.34
CA ASN A 134 8.56 8.88 -18.89
C ASN A 134 7.75 10.10 -18.45
N GLY A 135 6.84 9.90 -17.50
CA GLY A 135 5.96 10.93 -16.95
C GLY A 135 4.57 10.99 -17.60
N ALA A 136 3.62 11.49 -16.81
CA ALA A 136 2.22 11.69 -17.19
C ALA A 136 1.94 13.20 -17.33
N ASP A 137 1.09 13.58 -18.29
CA ASP A 137 0.69 14.99 -18.46
C ASP A 137 -0.27 15.41 -17.33
N ASP A 138 -1.21 14.53 -16.93
CA ASP A 138 -2.00 14.65 -15.71
C ASP A 138 -1.71 13.50 -14.73
N LEU A 139 -0.93 13.79 -13.69
CA LEU A 139 -0.61 12.84 -12.63
C LEU A 139 -1.63 12.95 -11.49
N LEU A 140 -2.15 11.81 -11.03
CA LEU A 140 -3.04 11.73 -9.89
C LEU A 140 -2.44 12.41 -8.67
N LYS A 141 -3.17 13.36 -8.09
CA LYS A 141 -2.81 13.97 -6.81
C LYS A 141 -3.70 13.36 -5.75
N GLU A 142 -3.09 12.71 -4.76
CA GLU A 142 -3.81 11.92 -3.75
C GLU A 142 -4.96 12.68 -3.08
N TYR A 143 -4.79 13.98 -2.80
CA TYR A 143 -5.84 14.82 -2.20
C TYR A 143 -7.10 15.00 -3.07
N GLN A 144 -7.10 14.58 -4.34
CA GLN A 144 -8.25 14.63 -5.24
C GLN A 144 -9.15 13.38 -5.15
N LEU A 145 -8.68 12.34 -4.46
CA LEU A 145 -9.45 11.13 -4.19
C LEU A 145 -10.52 11.42 -3.13
N VAL A 146 -11.73 10.92 -3.37
CA VAL A 146 -12.90 11.14 -2.53
C VAL A 146 -13.63 9.80 -2.37
N PRO A 147 -13.80 9.28 -1.14
CA PRO A 147 -14.58 8.06 -0.92
C PRO A 147 -16.04 8.21 -1.35
N LEU A 148 -16.60 7.20 -2.02
CA LEU A 148 -18.02 7.20 -2.43
C LEU A 148 -18.97 7.21 -1.22
N VAL A 149 -18.59 6.52 -0.15
CA VAL A 149 -19.46 6.26 1.00
C VAL A 149 -18.87 6.86 2.28
N ASN A 150 -19.68 7.67 2.95
CA ASN A 150 -19.35 8.38 4.19
C ASN A 150 -18.01 9.14 4.07
N PRO A 151 -17.87 10.10 3.15
CA PRO A 151 -16.57 10.71 2.83
C PRO A 151 -15.95 11.50 3.98
N GLY A 152 -16.74 11.97 4.96
CA GLY A 152 -16.26 12.77 6.08
C GLY A 152 -15.28 12.06 6.99
N ALA A 153 -14.33 12.82 7.55
CA ALA A 153 -13.42 12.31 8.56
C ALA A 153 -14.14 11.99 9.88
N PRO A 154 -13.68 11.00 10.69
CA PRO A 154 -14.17 10.80 12.04
C PRO A 154 -14.07 12.08 12.88
N GLY A 155 -15.16 12.41 13.55
CA GLY A 155 -15.30 13.66 14.32
C GLY A 155 -15.49 14.92 13.47
N GLY A 156 -15.48 14.83 12.14
CA GLY A 156 -15.62 15.96 11.23
C GLY A 156 -14.63 17.09 11.56
N ASN A 157 -15.13 18.32 11.59
CA ASN A 157 -14.33 19.51 11.93
C ASN A 157 -13.99 19.63 13.42
N SER A 158 -14.54 18.77 14.29
CA SER A 158 -14.20 18.79 15.71
C SER A 158 -12.78 18.25 15.95
N PRO A 159 -12.11 18.69 17.04
CA PRO A 159 -10.87 18.07 17.49
C PRO A 159 -11.04 16.58 17.76
N ALA A 160 -9.99 15.80 17.51
CA ALA A 160 -9.98 14.39 17.86
C ALA A 160 -10.02 14.21 19.39
N THR A 161 -10.63 13.12 19.86
CA THR A 161 -10.68 12.77 21.29
C THR A 161 -9.29 12.44 21.86
N ARG A 162 -8.40 11.95 20.99
CA ARG A 162 -6.98 11.70 21.26
C ARG A 162 -6.20 12.13 20.04
N SER A 163 -5.08 12.83 20.27
CA SER A 163 -4.10 13.18 19.24
C SER A 163 -2.76 12.64 19.69
N ILE A 164 -2.06 11.99 18.78
CA ILE A 164 -0.73 11.42 19.02
C ILE A 164 0.17 11.97 17.92
N ASP A 165 1.15 12.79 18.32
CA ASP A 165 2.15 13.31 17.40
C ASP A 165 3.31 12.34 17.34
N LEU A 166 3.44 11.64 16.21
CA LEU A 166 4.53 10.70 15.98
C LEU A 166 5.71 11.47 15.39
N SER A 167 6.78 11.56 16.16
CA SER A 167 8.05 12.13 15.72
C SER A 167 9.02 11.00 15.40
N PHE A 168 9.31 10.83 14.12
CA PHE A 168 10.32 9.88 13.67
C PHE A 168 11.66 10.60 13.56
N THR A 169 12.67 10.11 14.28
CA THR A 169 14.01 10.67 14.26
C THR A 169 15.02 9.61 13.84
N TRP A 170 16.08 10.07 13.20
CA TRP A 170 17.22 9.25 12.83
C TRP A 170 18.42 9.60 13.72
N SER A 171 19.20 8.60 14.13
CA SER A 171 20.48 8.79 14.82
C SER A 171 21.61 8.27 13.93
N THR A 172 22.59 9.14 13.69
CA THR A 172 23.72 8.97 12.76
C THR A 172 24.75 7.93 13.16
N VAL A 173 24.44 6.96 14.03
CA VAL A 173 25.44 5.93 14.33
C VAL A 173 25.73 5.07 13.10
N ASN A 174 24.83 4.97 12.10
CA ASN A 174 25.04 4.12 10.91
C ASN A 174 24.33 4.58 9.60
N ASN A 175 24.58 5.79 9.08
CA ASN A 175 24.23 6.27 7.71
C ASN A 175 23.13 5.52 6.90
N GLU A 176 22.00 6.21 6.64
CA GLU A 176 20.84 5.92 5.74
C GLU A 176 19.55 5.56 6.52
N LEU A 177 18.31 5.97 6.18
CA LEU A 177 17.64 6.30 4.90
C LEU A 177 16.68 7.52 5.04
N GLN A 178 16.19 8.03 3.91
CA GLN A 178 15.03 8.93 3.83
C GLN A 178 13.82 8.18 3.24
N ASP A 179 12.65 8.82 3.29
CA ASP A 179 11.37 8.36 2.75
C ASP A 179 10.63 7.26 3.54
N MET A 180 9.36 7.52 3.77
CA MET A 180 8.52 6.79 4.73
C MET A 180 7.12 6.64 4.14
N SER A 181 6.77 5.42 3.75
CA SER A 181 5.37 5.01 3.58
C SER A 181 4.92 4.33 4.86
N ILE A 182 3.85 4.79 5.49
CA ILE A 182 3.34 4.20 6.72
C ILE A 182 2.13 3.31 6.37
N LEU A 183 2.19 2.02 6.74
CA LEU A 183 1.00 1.17 6.80
C LEU A 183 0.23 1.56 8.06
N SER A 184 -0.95 2.14 7.85
CA SER A 184 -1.87 2.63 8.86
C SER A 184 -3.20 1.93 8.78
N ILE A 185 -3.73 1.58 9.94
CA ILE A 185 -5.11 1.12 10.05
C ILE A 185 -6.02 2.36 10.04
N TYR A 186 -6.41 2.74 8.83
CA TYR A 186 -7.46 3.68 8.39
C TYR A 186 -7.25 5.22 8.43
N MET A 187 -7.60 5.81 7.26
CA MET A 187 -7.82 7.22 6.90
C MET A 187 -6.62 8.17 7.02
N ALA A 188 -6.16 8.65 5.87
CA ALA A 188 -5.21 9.74 5.76
C ALA A 188 -5.92 11.05 5.40
N ILE A 189 -5.60 12.10 6.14
CA ILE A 189 -5.90 13.48 5.79
C ILE A 189 -4.61 14.05 5.18
N PRO A 190 -4.51 14.16 3.85
CA PRO A 190 -3.33 14.73 3.24
C PRO A 190 -3.28 16.22 3.60
N SER A 191 -2.36 16.59 4.50
CA SER A 191 -1.89 17.95 4.64
C SER A 191 -0.64 18.11 3.78
N ILE A 192 -0.83 18.39 2.48
CA ILE A 192 0.28 18.93 1.70
C ILE A 192 0.70 20.25 2.34
N LEU A 193 2.01 20.43 2.48
CA LEU A 193 2.80 21.45 3.19
C LEU A 193 2.34 22.93 3.21
N CYS A 194 1.18 23.32 2.67
CA CYS A 194 0.60 24.66 2.73
C CYS A 194 -0.95 24.71 2.69
N LYS A 195 -1.68 23.58 2.78
CA LYS A 195 -3.16 23.56 2.76
C LYS A 195 -3.74 23.13 4.12
N PRO A 196 -4.89 23.70 4.53
CA PRO A 196 -5.59 23.23 5.73
C PRO A 196 -6.02 21.77 5.54
N PRO A 197 -6.06 20.96 6.61
CA PRO A 197 -6.51 19.57 6.54
C PRO A 197 -7.94 19.46 5.98
N ASN A 198 -8.19 18.47 5.12
CA ASN A 198 -9.52 18.17 4.60
C ASN A 198 -10.28 17.23 5.55
N PHE A 199 -11.32 17.73 6.22
CA PHE A 199 -12.19 16.91 7.07
C PHE A 199 -13.54 16.56 6.43
N ILE A 200 -13.85 17.15 5.27
CA ILE A 200 -15.16 17.02 4.61
C ILE A 200 -15.19 15.76 3.75
N ASN A 201 -14.13 15.54 2.98
CA ASN A 201 -14.02 14.41 2.07
C ASN A 201 -12.56 13.98 1.81
N PRO A 202 -11.76 13.72 2.87
CA PRO A 202 -10.40 13.22 2.67
C PRO A 202 -10.40 11.83 1.99
N PRO A 203 -9.33 11.49 1.26
CA PRO A 203 -9.07 10.12 0.85
C PRO A 203 -9.12 9.16 2.06
N ARG A 204 -9.68 7.97 1.88
CA ARG A 204 -9.58 6.90 2.87
C ARG A 204 -8.78 5.75 2.25
N ARG A 205 -7.77 5.30 2.97
CA ARG A 205 -6.81 4.26 2.55
C ARG A 205 -6.08 3.69 3.76
N ASP A 206 -5.21 2.70 3.55
CA ASP A 206 -4.39 2.08 4.60
C ASP A 206 -2.87 2.29 4.44
N VAL A 207 -2.35 2.74 3.29
CA VAL A 207 -0.93 3.12 3.15
C VAL A 207 -0.81 4.55 2.64
N VAL A 208 -0.09 5.42 3.33
CA VAL A 208 0.14 6.82 2.89
C VAL A 208 1.63 7.14 2.81
N GLY A 209 2.03 7.85 1.76
CA GLY A 209 3.38 8.38 1.60
C GLY A 209 3.55 9.69 2.37
N VAL A 210 4.59 9.82 3.19
CA VAL A 210 4.78 10.99 4.06
C VAL A 210 5.62 12.10 3.39
N LYS A 211 6.45 11.76 2.38
CA LYS A 211 7.16 12.66 1.45
C LYS A 211 7.64 14.01 2.04
N GLY A 212 8.37 13.97 3.15
CA GLY A 212 8.96 15.17 3.78
C GLY A 212 7.94 16.21 4.28
N SER A 213 6.67 15.82 4.40
CA SER A 213 5.55 16.66 4.82
C SER A 213 4.95 16.15 6.13
N THR A 214 4.13 16.97 6.79
CA THR A 214 3.29 16.47 7.87
C THR A 214 2.08 15.78 7.25
N VAL A 215 1.86 14.50 7.57
CA VAL A 215 0.62 13.79 7.25
C VAL A 215 -0.19 13.64 8.54
N ILE A 216 -1.48 13.91 8.47
CA ILE A 216 -2.40 13.70 9.59
C ILE A 216 -3.29 12.51 9.24
N ILE A 217 -3.38 11.51 10.11
CA ILE A 217 -4.31 10.39 9.94
C ILE A 217 -5.41 10.46 11.01
N ARG A 218 -6.62 9.99 10.69
CA ARG A 218 -7.76 9.97 11.62
C ARG A 218 -8.61 8.73 11.46
N PHE A 219 -8.52 7.81 12.38
CA PHE A 219 -9.42 6.66 12.47
C PHE A 219 -10.31 6.77 13.72
N LYS A 220 -11.37 5.97 13.72
CA LYS A 220 -12.13 5.67 14.92
C LYS A 220 -11.56 4.38 15.51
N ALA A 221 -11.24 4.40 16.80
CA ALA A 221 -10.86 3.21 17.54
C ALA A 221 -12.12 2.41 17.90
N ASP A 222 -12.60 1.59 16.97
CA ASP A 222 -13.73 0.68 17.14
C ASP A 222 -13.43 -0.79 16.80
N ASN A 223 -12.16 -1.16 16.86
CA ASN A 223 -11.67 -2.52 16.63
C ASN A 223 -10.65 -2.93 17.73
N PRO A 224 -11.10 -3.52 18.85
CA PRO A 224 -10.21 -3.91 19.96
C PRO A 224 -9.10 -4.89 19.54
N GLY A 225 -7.85 -4.52 19.81
CA GLY A 225 -6.68 -5.35 19.50
C GLY A 225 -5.35 -4.58 19.47
N PRO A 226 -4.22 -5.32 19.38
CA PRO A 226 -2.93 -4.75 19.09
C PRO A 226 -2.77 -4.52 17.58
N TRP A 227 -2.58 -3.27 17.19
CA TRP A 227 -2.51 -2.84 15.79
C TRP A 227 -1.15 -2.25 15.47
N PHE A 228 -0.54 -2.74 14.39
CA PHE A 228 0.79 -2.30 14.00
C PHE A 228 0.69 -1.03 13.13
N LEU A 229 1.46 -0.01 13.47
CA LEU A 229 1.71 1.16 12.62
C LEU A 229 3.21 1.20 12.34
N HIS A 230 3.61 1.03 11.09
CA HIS A 230 5.02 0.93 10.74
C HIS A 230 5.31 1.42 9.32
N CYS A 231 6.59 1.60 9.01
CA CYS A 231 6.98 1.84 7.64
C CYS A 231 6.85 0.58 6.79
N HIS A 232 6.16 0.63 5.65
CA HIS A 232 5.96 -0.52 4.76
C HIS A 232 7.17 -0.80 3.85
N ILE A 233 8.21 0.03 3.98
CA ILE A 233 9.53 -0.30 3.47
C ILE A 233 10.14 -1.31 4.45
N ASP A 234 10.25 -2.57 4.02
CA ASP A 234 10.48 -3.71 4.92
C ASP A 234 11.80 -3.60 5.70
N TRP A 235 12.83 -3.04 5.08
CA TRP A 235 14.11 -2.77 5.74
C TRP A 235 14.03 -1.63 6.78
N HIS A 236 13.09 -0.69 6.67
CA HIS A 236 12.81 0.29 7.71
C HIS A 236 12.05 -0.32 8.89
N LEU A 237 11.08 -1.20 8.61
CA LEU A 237 10.40 -1.97 9.65
C LEU A 237 11.40 -2.79 10.46
N GLU A 238 12.27 -3.55 9.80
CA GLU A 238 13.32 -4.34 10.46
C GLU A 238 14.28 -3.47 11.29
N ALA A 239 14.57 -2.25 10.81
CA ALA A 239 15.39 -1.29 11.56
C ALA A 239 14.67 -0.66 12.76
N GLY A 240 13.41 -1.02 13.01
CA GLY A 240 12.63 -0.61 14.18
C GLY A 240 11.69 0.58 13.96
N LEU A 241 11.40 0.97 12.70
CA LEU A 241 10.51 2.09 12.38
C LEU A 241 9.04 1.70 12.52
N ALA A 242 8.63 1.40 13.75
CA ALA A 242 7.32 0.83 14.05
C ALA A 242 6.83 1.17 15.47
N VAL A 243 5.51 1.23 15.64
CA VAL A 243 4.82 1.36 16.94
C VAL A 243 3.57 0.48 16.96
N VAL A 244 3.16 0.03 18.15
CA VAL A 244 1.93 -0.75 18.32
C VAL A 244 0.90 0.07 19.09
N PHE A 245 -0.31 0.18 18.54
CA PHE A 245 -1.47 0.68 19.27
C PHE A 245 -2.19 -0.47 19.97
N ALA A 246 -2.23 -0.44 21.29
CA ALA A 246 -3.07 -1.36 22.08
C ALA A 246 -4.46 -0.75 22.24
N GLU A 247 -5.35 -1.03 21.28
CA GLU A 247 -6.70 -0.49 21.26
C GLU A 247 -7.63 -1.29 22.17
N ALA A 248 -8.32 -0.60 23.08
CA ALA A 248 -9.32 -1.17 24.00
C ALA A 248 -8.90 -2.54 24.60
N PRO A 249 -7.76 -2.63 25.31
CA PRO A 249 -7.19 -3.90 25.76
C PRO A 249 -8.12 -4.71 26.67
N THR A 250 -8.97 -4.04 27.45
CA THR A 250 -9.98 -4.71 28.28
C THR A 250 -11.06 -5.40 27.43
N GLU A 251 -11.49 -4.77 26.34
CA GLU A 251 -12.50 -5.30 25.43
C GLU A 251 -11.96 -6.45 24.58
N GLN A 252 -10.67 -6.40 24.25
CA GLN A 252 -9.97 -7.50 23.57
C GLN A 252 -10.07 -8.81 24.37
N VAL A 253 -9.97 -8.74 25.70
CA VAL A 253 -9.98 -9.92 26.59
C VAL A 253 -11.39 -10.35 26.95
N SER A 254 -12.33 -9.40 27.07
CA SER A 254 -13.67 -9.70 27.57
C SER A 254 -14.72 -8.77 26.96
N GLY A 255 -15.89 -9.32 26.64
CA GLY A 255 -17.00 -8.57 26.06
C GLY A 255 -17.41 -9.05 24.67
N PRO A 256 -18.35 -8.37 24.01
CA PRO A 256 -18.93 -8.81 22.74
C PRO A 256 -17.95 -8.75 21.56
N THR A 257 -16.88 -7.98 21.68
CA THR A 257 -15.81 -7.78 20.68
C THR A 257 -14.51 -8.50 21.05
N SER A 258 -14.54 -9.34 22.08
CA SER A 258 -13.36 -10.09 22.52
C SER A 258 -12.85 -11.03 21.43
N GLN A 259 -11.53 -11.13 21.32
CA GLN A 259 -10.89 -11.96 20.31
C GLN A 259 -10.97 -13.43 20.73
N ILE A 260 -11.50 -14.28 19.84
CA ILE A 260 -11.53 -15.73 20.07
C ILE A 260 -10.19 -16.30 19.61
N ILE A 261 -9.34 -16.63 20.58
CA ILE A 261 -8.05 -17.25 20.31
C ILE A 261 -8.23 -18.76 20.25
N LYS A 262 -8.01 -19.34 19.07
CA LYS A 262 -8.07 -20.80 18.90
C LYS A 262 -6.81 -21.46 19.47
N GLN A 263 -6.92 -22.75 19.79
CA GLN A 263 -5.81 -23.51 20.37
C GLN A 263 -4.59 -23.53 19.44
N GLU A 264 -4.81 -23.64 18.13
CA GLU A 264 -3.73 -23.67 17.15
C GLU A 264 -2.89 -22.39 17.17
N TRP A 265 -3.50 -21.24 17.49
CA TRP A 265 -2.76 -19.98 17.65
C TRP A 265 -1.95 -19.97 18.95
N LEU A 266 -2.52 -20.49 20.05
CA LEU A 266 -1.82 -20.61 21.33
C LEU A 266 -0.61 -21.55 21.24
N ASP A 267 -0.68 -22.55 20.36
CA ASP A 267 0.39 -23.53 20.16
C ASP A 267 1.57 -22.96 19.34
N LEU A 268 1.39 -21.86 18.59
CA LEU A 268 2.43 -21.26 17.76
C LEU A 268 3.69 -20.88 18.56
N CYS A 269 3.52 -20.16 19.68
CA CYS A 269 4.65 -19.70 20.49
C CYS A 269 5.46 -20.87 21.08
N PRO A 270 4.85 -21.87 21.74
CA PRO A 270 5.57 -23.07 22.18
C PRO A 270 6.28 -23.81 21.03
N ILE A 271 5.64 -23.97 19.87
CA ILE A 271 6.23 -24.66 18.72
C ILE A 271 7.46 -23.90 18.20
N TYR A 272 7.33 -22.59 17.97
CA TYR A 272 8.43 -21.75 17.48
C TYR A 272 9.62 -21.72 18.45
N ASN A 273 9.33 -21.56 19.74
CA ASN A 273 10.37 -21.50 20.78
C ASN A 273 11.11 -22.84 20.96
N ALA A 274 10.53 -23.96 20.53
CA ALA A 274 11.16 -25.28 20.56
C ALA A 274 12.02 -25.57 19.32
N LEU A 275 12.00 -24.72 18.29
CA LEU A 275 12.80 -24.90 17.09
C LEU A 275 14.31 -24.73 17.39
N PRO A 276 15.19 -25.48 16.70
CA PRO A 276 16.61 -25.18 16.68
C PRO A 276 16.87 -23.75 16.18
N ALA A 277 17.89 -23.08 16.71
CA ALA A 277 18.24 -21.70 16.30
C ALA A 277 18.56 -21.54 14.81
N ALA A 278 18.85 -22.63 14.08
CA ALA A 278 19.06 -22.60 12.64
C ALA A 278 17.75 -22.60 11.82
N LEU A 279 16.60 -22.84 12.48
CA LEU A 279 15.26 -22.87 11.91
C LEU A 279 14.35 -21.76 12.48
N GLN A 280 14.89 -20.93 13.37
CA GLN A 280 14.29 -19.67 13.82
C GLN A 280 14.84 -18.56 12.92
#